data_AF-W9X912-F1
#
_entry.id   AF-W9X912-F1
#
_cell.length_a   1.000
_cell.length_b   1.000
_cell.length_c   1.000
_cell.angle_alpha   90.00
_cell.angle_beta   90.00
_cell.angle_gamma   90.00
#
_symmetry.space_group_name_H-M   'P 1'
#
loop_
_entity.id
_entity.type
_entity.pdbx_description
1 polymer ?
#
loop_
_entity_poly.entity_id
_entity_poly.type
_entity_poly.pdbx_seq_one_letter_code
_entity_poly.pdbx_strand_id
1 'polypeptide(L)'
;MTSISGDGPRFTTVTDDDYGGVVWTVSILCGIYSVLTKALRGYIKRRTWGLDDWLAAAATVTSLAQYIAIWASASNGLGRSYKHLIESQVSTIGRGVLAGEILFIISLALAKASVTCLIRRLFSIHMRKRSLICDSFLAICIIWGLASILIIAANCPLLSLMGYHGEFCACFVPRWEAIGILDAATEAAIVGMVFALLWGLKMKPGRQA
;
A
#
# COMPACT_ATOMS: atom_id res chain seq x y z
N MET A 1 1.37 -30.64 -24.81
CA MET A 1 1.88 -31.58 -23.80
C MET A 1 3.35 -31.85 -24.08
N THR A 2 4.24 -31.14 -23.41
CA THR A 2 5.68 -31.45 -23.37
C THR A 2 6.11 -31.24 -21.93
N SER A 3 6.02 -32.32 -21.14
CA SER A 3 6.54 -32.36 -19.77
C SER A 3 8.07 -32.37 -19.83
N ILE A 4 8.69 -31.21 -19.55
CA ILE A 4 10.12 -31.18 -19.22
C ILE A 4 10.28 -31.92 -17.89
N SER A 5 10.73 -33.17 -17.99
CA SER A 5 11.05 -34.05 -16.87
C SER A 5 12.50 -33.82 -16.51
N GLY A 6 12.73 -32.88 -15.60
CA GLY A 6 14.08 -32.57 -15.15
C GLY A 6 14.05 -31.59 -13.99
N ASP A 7 13.42 -31.96 -12.88
CA ASP A 7 13.36 -31.08 -11.72
C ASP A 7 13.47 -31.84 -10.41
N GLY A 8 14.50 -31.48 -9.63
CA GLY A 8 14.62 -31.84 -8.23
C GLY A 8 13.48 -31.24 -7.38
N PRO A 9 13.53 -31.37 -6.04
CA PRO A 9 12.44 -30.90 -5.19
C PRO A 9 12.28 -29.38 -5.32
N ARG A 10 11.27 -28.96 -6.08
CA ARG A 10 10.89 -27.55 -6.25
C ARG A 10 10.06 -27.12 -5.03
N PHE A 11 10.43 -25.99 -4.43
CA PHE A 11 9.71 -25.42 -3.29
C PHE A 11 8.22 -25.16 -3.58
N THR A 12 7.86 -24.89 -4.84
CA THR A 12 6.47 -24.74 -5.29
C THR A 12 6.35 -25.12 -6.78
N THR A 13 5.36 -25.93 -7.15
CA THR A 13 5.00 -26.20 -8.55
C THR A 13 4.03 -25.14 -9.06
N VAL A 14 4.34 -24.50 -10.19
CA VAL A 14 3.43 -23.58 -10.87
C VAL A 14 2.60 -24.42 -11.85
N THR A 15 1.30 -24.53 -11.60
CA THR A 15 0.31 -25.20 -12.46
C THR A 15 -0.79 -24.21 -12.82
N ASP A 16 -1.55 -24.45 -13.89
CA ASP A 16 -2.63 -23.54 -14.34
C ASP A 16 -3.67 -23.23 -13.23
N ASP A 17 -3.77 -24.08 -12.20
CA ASP A 17 -4.65 -23.92 -11.03
C ASP A 17 -3.92 -23.55 -9.72
N ASP A 18 -2.58 -23.40 -9.72
CA ASP A 18 -1.80 -23.09 -8.51
C ASP A 18 -0.73 -22.02 -8.79
N TYR A 19 -1.10 -20.76 -8.52
CA TYR A 19 -0.27 -19.57 -8.67
C TYR A 19 0.56 -19.22 -7.43
N GLY A 20 0.59 -20.10 -6.41
CA GLY A 20 1.27 -19.84 -5.14
C GLY A 20 2.74 -19.45 -5.30
N GLY A 21 3.46 -20.09 -6.22
CA GLY A 21 4.88 -19.80 -6.47
C GLY A 21 5.16 -18.39 -7.01
N VAL A 22 4.24 -17.84 -7.80
CA VAL A 22 4.36 -16.47 -8.35
C VAL A 22 4.16 -15.43 -7.24
N VAL A 23 3.13 -15.63 -6.41
CA VAL A 23 2.84 -14.75 -5.27
C VAL A 23 4.03 -14.70 -4.31
N TRP A 24 4.64 -15.85 -4.01
CA TRP A 24 5.83 -15.92 -3.18
C TRP A 24 7.02 -15.15 -3.77
N THR A 25 7.31 -15.37 -5.05
CA THR A 25 8.46 -14.74 -5.73
C THR A 25 8.31 -13.22 -5.81
N VAL A 26 7.17 -12.74 -6.29
CA VAL A 26 6.90 -11.29 -6.46
C VAL A 26 6.98 -10.58 -5.12
N SER A 27 6.40 -11.19 -4.09
CA SER A 27 6.37 -10.56 -2.78
C SER A 27 7.76 -10.49 -2.14
N ILE A 28 8.59 -11.55 -2.25
CA ILE A 28 9.95 -11.55 -1.69
C ILE A 28 10.79 -10.47 -2.36
N LEU A 29 10.72 -10.37 -3.69
CA LEU A 29 11.44 -9.36 -4.45
C LEU A 29 11.01 -7.94 -4.06
N CYS A 30 9.70 -7.68 -3.98
CA CYS A 30 9.17 -6.39 -3.51
C CYS A 30 9.62 -6.06 -2.08
N GLY A 31 9.65 -7.04 -1.18
CA GLY A 31 10.11 -6.88 0.20
C GLY A 31 11.58 -6.47 0.26
N ILE A 32 12.46 -7.19 -0.44
CA ILE A 32 13.89 -6.88 -0.51
C ILE A 32 14.12 -5.47 -1.05
N TYR A 33 13.47 -5.13 -2.18
CA TYR A 33 13.66 -3.83 -2.81
C TYR A 33 13.20 -2.68 -1.92
N SER A 34 12.06 -2.86 -1.23
CA SER A 34 11.52 -1.86 -0.29
C SER A 34 12.47 -1.60 0.88
N VAL A 35 13.03 -2.67 1.47
CA VAL A 35 13.99 -2.56 2.59
C VAL A 35 15.28 -1.87 2.14
N LEU A 36 15.87 -2.28 1.01
CA LEU A 36 17.11 -1.70 0.50
C LEU A 36 16.97 -0.21 0.19
N THR A 37 15.89 0.18 -0.49
CA THR A 37 15.65 1.58 -0.86
C THR A 37 15.52 2.47 0.38
N LYS A 38 14.91 1.95 1.45
CA LYS A 38 14.72 2.68 2.71
C LYS A 38 15.96 2.71 3.58
N ALA A 39 16.72 1.63 3.63
CA ALA A 39 18.03 1.60 4.29
C ALA A 39 18.96 2.64 3.65
N LEU A 40 19.00 2.69 2.32
CA LEU A 40 19.77 3.68 1.57
C LEU A 40 19.29 5.11 1.86
N ARG A 41 17.98 5.36 1.82
CA ARG A 41 17.40 6.68 2.13
C ARG A 41 17.67 7.11 3.56
N GLY A 42 17.56 6.21 4.52
CA GLY A 42 17.87 6.45 5.94
C GLY A 42 19.36 6.72 6.18
N TYR A 43 20.23 6.02 5.45
CA TYR A 43 21.67 6.25 5.48
C TYR A 43 22.05 7.63 4.92
N ILE A 44 21.52 8.00 3.75
CA ILE A 44 21.78 9.30 3.11
C ILE A 44 21.28 10.45 3.99
N LYS A 45 20.10 10.29 4.59
CA LYS A 45 19.42 11.37 5.33
C LYS A 45 19.71 11.33 6.84
N ARG A 46 20.70 10.54 7.30
CA ARG A 46 20.97 10.26 8.73
C ARG A 46 21.13 11.49 9.63
N ARG A 47 21.52 12.64 9.06
CA ARG A 47 21.77 13.90 9.78
C ARG A 47 20.61 14.92 9.73
N THR A 48 19.55 14.67 8.94
CA THR A 48 18.47 15.65 8.67
C THR A 48 17.07 15.08 8.86
N TRP A 49 16.91 14.19 9.86
CA TRP A 49 15.64 13.51 10.16
C TRP A 49 14.56 14.53 10.47
N GLY A 50 13.52 14.56 9.64
CA GLY A 50 12.30 15.31 9.91
C GLY A 50 11.15 14.38 10.27
N LEU A 51 10.01 14.97 10.66
CA LEU A 51 8.75 14.23 10.84
C LEU A 51 8.35 13.46 9.56
N ASP A 52 8.70 14.00 8.39
CA ASP A 52 8.48 13.36 7.09
C ASP A 52 9.17 11.99 6.99
N ASP A 53 10.38 11.85 7.53
CA ASP A 53 11.16 10.61 7.49
C ASP A 53 10.62 9.56 8.47
N TRP A 54 10.16 9.99 9.64
CA TRP A 54 9.50 9.09 10.60
C TRP A 54 8.19 8.53 10.05
N LEU A 55 7.36 9.36 9.40
CA LEU A 55 6.16 8.90 8.71
C LEU A 55 6.50 7.94 7.56
N ALA A 56 7.55 8.22 6.80
CA ALA A 56 8.01 7.33 5.73
C ALA A 56 8.54 5.98 6.24
N ALA A 57 9.13 5.95 7.44
CA ALA A 57 9.59 4.75 8.11
C ALA A 57 8.41 3.96 8.69
N ALA A 58 7.45 4.63 9.33
CA ALA A 58 6.22 4.01 9.82
C ALA A 58 5.45 3.34 8.67
N ALA A 59 5.27 4.04 7.54
CA ALA A 59 4.64 3.49 6.34
C ALA A 59 5.30 2.18 5.88
N THR A 60 6.64 2.12 5.92
CA THR A 60 7.37 0.92 5.49
C THR A 60 7.26 -0.24 6.46
N VAL A 61 7.26 0.04 7.75
CA VAL A 61 7.05 -0.99 8.77
C VAL A 61 5.65 -1.57 8.62
N THR A 62 4.64 -0.72 8.42
CA THR A 62 3.25 -1.17 8.18
C THR A 62 3.10 -1.94 6.87
N SER A 63 3.78 -1.53 5.79
CA SER A 63 3.81 -2.27 4.53
C SER A 63 4.48 -3.63 4.69
N LEU A 64 5.58 -3.72 5.45
CA LEU A 64 6.23 -5.00 5.72
C LEU A 64 5.32 -5.93 6.52
N ALA A 65 4.64 -5.41 7.55
CA ALA A 65 3.65 -6.17 8.31
C ALA A 65 2.51 -6.69 7.41
N GLN A 66 2.07 -5.89 6.45
CA GLN A 66 1.08 -6.29 5.45
C GLN A 66 1.56 -7.46 4.58
N TYR A 67 2.79 -7.40 4.05
CA TYR A 67 3.36 -8.52 3.28
C TYR A 67 3.46 -9.79 4.11
N ILE A 68 3.90 -9.69 5.37
CA ILE A 68 3.99 -10.82 6.30
C ILE A 68 2.60 -11.43 6.53
N ALA A 69 1.56 -10.62 6.73
CA ALA A 69 0.20 -11.10 6.91
C ALA A 69 -0.31 -11.87 5.68
N ILE A 70 0.00 -11.40 4.47
CA ILE A 70 -0.34 -12.09 3.23
C ILE A 70 0.45 -13.39 3.08
N TRP A 71 1.75 -13.41 3.40
CA TRP A 71 2.54 -14.64 3.38
C TRP A 71 2.08 -15.68 4.37
N ALA A 72 1.73 -15.28 5.58
CA ALA A 72 1.13 -16.16 6.56
C ALA A 72 -0.19 -16.73 5.99
N SER A 73 -1.03 -15.90 5.38
CA SER A 73 -2.28 -16.35 4.75
C SER A 73 -2.04 -17.31 3.57
N ALA A 74 -1.03 -17.02 2.74
CA ALA A 74 -0.58 -17.88 1.63
C ALA A 74 -0.06 -19.23 2.09
N SER A 75 0.75 -19.26 3.15
CA SER A 75 1.23 -20.50 3.75
C SER A 75 0.10 -21.38 4.31
N ASN A 76 -1.00 -20.75 4.74
CA ASN A 76 -2.20 -21.44 5.20
C ASN A 76 -3.16 -21.87 4.06
N GLY A 77 -2.80 -21.63 2.80
CA GLY A 77 -3.56 -22.10 1.63
C GLY A 77 -4.35 -21.02 0.88
N LEU A 78 -4.08 -19.73 1.08
CA LEU A 78 -4.61 -18.67 0.22
C LEU A 78 -4.26 -18.97 -1.25
N GLY A 79 -5.26 -19.00 -2.13
CA GLY A 79 -5.09 -19.30 -3.56
C GLY A 79 -5.18 -20.76 -3.95
N ARG A 80 -5.36 -21.70 -3.00
CA ARG A 80 -5.65 -23.11 -3.30
C ARG A 80 -7.14 -23.35 -3.52
N SER A 81 -7.48 -24.43 -4.24
CA SER A 81 -8.89 -24.81 -4.47
C SER A 81 -9.65 -25.01 -3.16
N TYR A 82 -10.76 -24.28 -3.00
CA TYR A 82 -11.63 -24.31 -1.81
C TYR A 82 -12.18 -25.71 -1.47
N LYS A 83 -12.12 -26.67 -2.41
CA LYS A 83 -12.57 -28.06 -2.22
C LYS A 83 -11.80 -28.82 -1.12
N HIS A 84 -10.61 -28.34 -0.75
CA HIS A 84 -9.75 -29.00 0.23
C HIS A 84 -9.62 -28.23 1.56
N LEU A 85 -10.29 -27.08 1.70
CA LEU A 85 -10.16 -26.23 2.88
C LEU A 85 -11.36 -26.38 3.81
N ILE A 86 -11.07 -26.56 5.10
CA ILE A 86 -12.07 -26.56 6.17
C ILE A 86 -12.49 -25.11 6.43
N GLU A 87 -13.77 -24.88 6.73
CA GLU A 87 -14.35 -23.56 7.03
C GLU A 87 -13.55 -22.76 8.09
N SER A 88 -13.04 -23.44 9.12
CA SER A 88 -12.20 -22.83 10.16
C SER A 88 -10.88 -22.28 9.61
N GLN A 89 -10.27 -22.94 8.62
CA GLN A 89 -9.07 -22.45 7.95
C GLN A 89 -9.39 -21.26 7.06
N VAL A 90 -10.49 -21.29 6.32
CA VAL A 90 -10.93 -20.18 5.47
C VAL A 90 -11.17 -18.91 6.28
N SER A 91 -11.80 -19.02 7.45
CA SER A 91 -12.00 -17.87 8.34
C SER A 91 -10.68 -17.29 8.87
N THR A 92 -9.68 -18.13 9.15
CA THR A 92 -8.36 -17.71 9.62
C THR A 92 -7.59 -16.98 8.53
N ILE A 93 -7.61 -17.52 7.30
CA ILE A 93 -7.02 -16.88 6.12
C ILE A 93 -7.75 -15.54 5.85
N GLY A 94 -9.08 -15.52 5.97
CA GLY A 94 -9.92 -14.32 5.83
C GLY A 94 -9.51 -13.19 6.76
N ARG A 95 -9.20 -13.51 8.03
CA ARG A 95 -8.70 -12.53 9.02
C ARG A 95 -7.34 -11.98 8.62
N GLY A 96 -6.44 -12.85 8.16
CA GLY A 96 -5.11 -12.46 7.72
C GLY A 96 -5.13 -11.54 6.51
N VAL A 97 -5.97 -11.84 5.52
CA VAL A 97 -6.16 -10.97 4.35
C VAL A 97 -6.78 -9.64 4.72
N LEU A 98 -7.87 -9.63 5.51
CA LEU A 98 -8.49 -8.39 5.96
C LEU A 98 -7.50 -7.50 6.75
N ALA A 99 -6.73 -8.10 7.65
CA ALA A 99 -5.67 -7.39 8.38
C ALA A 99 -4.61 -6.82 7.42
N GLY A 100 -4.21 -7.60 6.41
CA GLY A 100 -3.32 -7.16 5.35
C GLY A 100 -3.87 -5.96 4.56
N GLU A 101 -5.14 -5.99 4.14
CA GLU A 101 -5.80 -4.90 3.43
C GLU A 101 -5.87 -3.61 4.27
N ILE A 102 -6.16 -3.73 5.56
CA ILE A 102 -6.16 -2.58 6.50
C ILE A 102 -4.75 -2.01 6.63
N LEU A 103 -3.73 -2.85 6.84
CA LEU A 103 -2.33 -2.42 6.93
C LEU A 103 -1.85 -1.77 5.63
N PHE A 104 -2.34 -2.24 4.48
CA PHE A 104 -2.07 -1.63 3.18
C PHE A 104 -2.59 -0.20 3.09
N ILE A 105 -3.86 0.05 3.47
CA ILE A 105 -4.43 1.40 3.49
C ILE A 105 -3.69 2.32 4.47
N ILE A 106 -3.36 1.82 5.66
CA ILE A 106 -2.59 2.59 6.65
C ILE A 106 -1.22 2.98 6.07
N SER A 107 -0.55 2.05 5.39
CA SER A 107 0.73 2.32 4.74
C SER A 107 0.60 3.41 3.66
N LEU A 108 -0.44 3.36 2.82
CA LEU A 108 -0.71 4.39 1.82
C LEU A 108 -0.97 5.75 2.47
N ALA A 109 -1.81 5.81 3.50
CA ALA A 109 -2.11 7.05 4.21
C ALA A 109 -0.86 7.67 4.86
N LEU A 110 0.00 6.85 5.48
CA LEU A 110 1.27 7.30 6.06
C LEU A 110 2.26 7.77 4.98
N ALA A 111 2.31 7.09 3.83
CA ALA A 111 3.15 7.50 2.70
C ALA A 111 2.70 8.87 2.15
N LYS A 112 1.40 9.07 1.95
CA LYS A 112 0.81 10.36 1.55
C LYS A 112 1.13 11.46 2.56
N ALA A 113 0.91 11.19 3.85
CA ALA A 113 1.22 12.14 4.92
C ALA A 113 2.71 12.53 4.94
N SER A 114 3.62 11.57 4.75
CA SER A 114 5.06 11.83 4.63
C SER A 114 5.38 12.79 3.47
N VAL A 115 4.80 12.56 2.29
CA VAL A 115 4.99 13.42 1.12
C VAL A 115 4.43 14.82 1.37
N THR A 116 3.22 14.94 1.93
CA THR A 116 2.63 16.25 2.27
C THR A 116 3.48 17.01 3.29
N CYS A 117 3.99 16.33 4.33
CA CYS A 117 4.90 16.91 5.31
C CYS A 117 6.22 17.37 4.68
N LEU A 118 6.78 16.60 3.74
CA LEU A 118 7.97 16.98 2.99
C LEU A 118 7.73 18.25 2.16
N ILE A 119 6.60 18.32 1.44
CA ILE A 119 6.24 19.50 0.63
C ILE A 119 6.06 20.73 1.54
N ARG A 120 5.41 20.57 2.68
CA ARG A 120 5.27 21.64 3.69
C ARG A 120 6.65 22.11 4.17
N ARG A 121 7.54 21.19 4.53
CA ARG A 121 8.90 21.51 4.98
C ARG A 121 9.71 22.23 3.90
N LEU A 122 9.53 21.89 2.62
CA LEU A 122 10.29 22.49 1.53
C LEU A 122 9.78 23.87 1.11
N PHE A 123 8.47 24.07 1.03
CA PHE A 123 7.88 25.27 0.40
C PHE A 123 7.10 26.19 1.34
N SER A 124 6.77 25.74 2.55
CA SER A 124 5.85 26.48 3.44
C SER A 124 6.54 27.26 4.57
N ILE A 125 7.87 27.26 4.64
CA ILE A 125 8.63 27.89 5.74
C ILE A 125 8.26 29.37 5.95
N HIS A 126 7.85 30.10 4.91
CA HIS A 126 7.64 31.55 4.97
C HIS A 126 6.19 32.02 4.75
N MET A 127 5.22 31.13 4.49
CA MET A 127 3.87 31.53 4.06
C MET A 127 2.76 30.77 4.79
N ARG A 128 2.10 31.44 5.75
CA ARG A 128 1.02 30.87 6.59
C ARG A 128 -0.12 30.24 5.77
N LYS A 129 -0.49 30.87 4.65
CA LYS A 129 -1.53 30.35 3.72
C LYS A 129 -1.15 29.00 3.10
N ARG A 130 0.13 28.81 2.74
CA ARG A 130 0.62 27.54 2.15
C ARG A 130 0.66 26.41 3.17
N SER A 131 0.93 26.75 4.44
CA SER A 131 0.89 25.76 5.53
C SER A 131 -0.53 25.24 5.74
N LEU A 132 -1.52 26.14 5.77
CA LEU A 132 -2.93 25.77 5.94
C LEU A 132 -3.42 24.84 4.83
N ILE A 133 -3.00 25.06 3.59
CA ILE A 133 -3.33 24.17 2.46
C ILE A 133 -2.72 22.77 2.68
N CYS A 134 -1.46 22.69 3.09
CA CYS A 134 -0.82 21.40 3.38
C CYS A 134 -1.52 20.67 4.55
N ASP A 135 -1.90 21.41 5.60
CA ASP A 135 -2.62 20.86 6.75
C ASP A 135 -4.01 20.35 6.35
N SER A 136 -4.72 21.05 5.47
CA SER A 136 -6.00 20.56 4.93
C SER A 136 -5.85 19.31 4.09
N PHE A 137 -4.79 19.21 3.27
CA PHE A 137 -4.52 18.00 2.49
C PHE A 137 -4.20 16.80 3.37
N LEU A 138 -3.45 17.02 4.44
CA LEU A 138 -3.15 15.97 5.42
C LEU A 138 -4.45 15.46 6.09
N ALA A 139 -5.36 16.37 6.45
CA ALA A 139 -6.67 15.99 6.98
C ALA A 139 -7.49 15.17 5.97
N ILE A 140 -7.50 15.56 4.69
CA ILE A 140 -8.18 14.81 3.63
C ILE A 140 -7.60 13.39 3.49
N CYS A 141 -6.28 13.24 3.56
CA CYS A 141 -5.63 11.92 3.50
C CYS A 141 -6.03 11.02 4.68
N ILE A 142 -6.12 11.59 5.89
CA ILE A 142 -6.57 10.87 7.08
C ILE A 142 -8.03 10.45 6.95
N ILE A 143 -8.91 11.36 6.49
CA ILE A 143 -10.32 11.07 6.26
C ILE A 143 -10.49 9.96 5.23
N TRP A 144 -9.75 10.02 4.12
CA TRP A 144 -9.75 8.98 3.10
C TRP A 144 -9.33 7.63 3.69
N GLY A 145 -8.21 7.58 4.42
CA GLY A 145 -7.73 6.33 5.04
C GLY A 145 -8.74 5.72 6.00
N LEU A 146 -9.36 6.52 6.87
CA LEU A 146 -10.40 6.07 7.79
C LEU A 146 -11.65 5.58 7.04
N ALA A 147 -12.11 6.33 6.03
CA ALA A 147 -13.25 5.96 5.22
C ALA A 147 -13.01 4.64 4.48
N SER A 148 -11.83 4.45 3.87
CA SER A 148 -11.47 3.21 3.19
C SER A 148 -11.43 2.02 4.13
N ILE A 149 -10.88 2.17 5.35
CA ILE A 149 -10.89 1.10 6.36
C ILE A 149 -12.33 0.72 6.75
N LEU A 150 -13.20 1.72 6.96
CA LEU A 150 -14.61 1.48 7.28
C LEU A 150 -15.36 0.78 6.14
N ILE A 151 -15.11 1.16 4.89
CA ILE A 151 -15.74 0.56 3.70
C ILE A 151 -15.36 -0.93 3.56
N ILE A 152 -14.10 -1.28 3.84
CA ILE A 152 -13.63 -2.67 3.81
C ILE A 152 -14.18 -3.46 5.00
N ALA A 153 -14.21 -2.86 6.19
CA ALA A 153 -14.69 -3.53 7.39
C ALA A 153 -16.22 -3.73 7.43
N ALA A 154 -17.00 -2.94 6.68
CA ALA A 154 -18.45 -2.97 6.76
C ALA A 154 -19.09 -4.15 6.02
N ASN A 155 -20.00 -4.86 6.70
CA ASN A 155 -21.02 -5.74 6.12
C ASN A 155 -20.52 -6.94 5.28
N CYS A 156 -19.28 -7.39 5.48
CA CYS A 156 -18.77 -8.56 4.76
C CYS A 156 -18.30 -9.68 5.70
N PRO A 157 -18.97 -10.84 5.73
CA PRO A 157 -18.44 -12.00 6.45
C PRO A 157 -17.16 -12.52 5.76
N LEU A 158 -16.20 -12.96 6.56
CA LEU A 158 -14.86 -13.35 6.10
C LEU A 158 -14.87 -14.49 5.07
N LEU A 159 -15.87 -15.37 5.15
CA LEU A 159 -16.09 -16.42 4.15
C LEU A 159 -16.44 -15.84 2.77
N SER A 160 -17.32 -14.84 2.73
CA SER A 160 -17.75 -14.20 1.49
C SER A 160 -16.71 -13.23 0.93
N LEU A 161 -15.79 -12.74 1.77
CA LEU A 161 -14.60 -12.01 1.31
C LEU A 161 -13.70 -12.92 0.46
N MET A 162 -13.60 -14.20 0.83
CA MET A 162 -12.82 -15.20 0.10
C MET A 162 -13.59 -15.81 -1.09
N GLY A 163 -14.89 -15.56 -1.24
CA GLY A 163 -15.70 -16.26 -2.23
C GLY A 163 -15.82 -17.76 -1.93
N TYR A 164 -15.85 -18.13 -0.65
CA TYR A 164 -16.08 -19.51 -0.23
C TYR A 164 -17.42 -19.99 -0.82
N HIS A 165 -17.40 -21.14 -1.51
CA HIS A 165 -18.54 -21.68 -2.27
C HIS A 165 -19.08 -20.78 -3.42
N GLY A 166 -18.30 -19.80 -3.89
CA GLY A 166 -18.68 -18.93 -5.01
C GLY A 166 -19.57 -17.76 -4.63
N GLU A 167 -19.87 -17.57 -3.34
CA GLU A 167 -20.61 -16.40 -2.86
C GLU A 167 -19.63 -15.29 -2.44
N PHE A 168 -19.40 -14.34 -3.35
CA PHE A 168 -18.68 -13.13 -3.02
C PHE A 168 -19.58 -12.11 -2.32
N CYS A 169 -18.95 -11.26 -1.52
CA CYS A 169 -19.62 -10.09 -0.97
C CYS A 169 -20.28 -9.24 -2.06
N ALA A 170 -21.56 -8.91 -1.87
CA ALA A 170 -22.23 -7.93 -2.70
C ALA A 170 -21.42 -6.61 -2.68
N CYS A 171 -21.05 -6.13 -3.87
CA CYS A 171 -20.27 -4.90 -4.08
C CYS A 171 -18.78 -4.94 -3.69
N PHE A 172 -18.10 -6.09 -3.65
CA PHE A 172 -16.64 -6.12 -3.43
C PHE A 172 -15.85 -5.29 -4.45
N VAL A 173 -16.05 -5.55 -5.76
CA VAL A 173 -15.37 -4.84 -6.85
C VAL A 173 -15.64 -3.33 -6.83
N PRO A 174 -16.89 -2.84 -6.81
CA PRO A 174 -17.15 -1.40 -6.83
C PRO A 174 -16.66 -0.66 -5.59
N ARG A 175 -16.57 -1.32 -4.42
CA ARG A 175 -15.95 -0.72 -3.23
C ARG A 175 -14.45 -0.46 -3.44
N TRP A 176 -13.73 -1.45 -3.96
CA TRP A 176 -12.31 -1.31 -4.26
C TRP A 176 -12.04 -0.32 -5.39
N GLU A 177 -12.90 -0.30 -6.40
CA GLU A 177 -12.84 0.69 -7.48
C GLU A 177 -13.02 2.12 -6.92
N ALA A 178 -14.01 2.34 -6.07
CA ALA A 178 -14.23 3.64 -5.43
C ALA A 178 -13.03 4.07 -4.56
N ILE A 179 -12.45 3.15 -3.79
CA ILE A 179 -11.23 3.42 -3.00
C ILE A 179 -10.08 3.81 -3.93
N GLY A 180 -9.87 3.07 -5.03
CA GLY A 180 -8.82 3.33 -6.01
C GLY A 180 -8.98 4.66 -6.75
N ILE A 181 -10.20 5.05 -7.14
CA ILE A 181 -10.46 6.34 -7.78
C ILE A 181 -10.15 7.49 -6.82
N LEU A 182 -10.59 7.40 -5.56
CA LEU A 182 -10.29 8.42 -4.54
C LEU A 182 -8.78 8.47 -4.22
N ASP A 183 -8.12 7.32 -4.22
CA ASP A 183 -6.67 7.23 -4.02
C ASP A 183 -5.91 7.96 -5.14
N ALA A 184 -6.25 7.67 -6.40
CA ALA A 184 -5.66 8.31 -7.57
C ALA A 184 -5.95 9.82 -7.62
N ALA A 185 -7.17 10.23 -7.26
CA ALA A 185 -7.54 11.65 -7.21
C ALA A 185 -6.73 12.43 -6.18
N THR A 186 -6.49 11.85 -5.00
CA THR A 186 -5.66 12.48 -3.96
C THR A 186 -4.18 12.55 -4.36
N GLU A 187 -3.65 11.54 -5.04
CA GLU A 187 -2.29 11.57 -5.62
C GLU A 187 -2.16 12.66 -6.69
N ALA A 188 -3.12 12.76 -7.61
CA ALA A 188 -3.15 13.82 -8.62
C ALA A 188 -3.19 15.21 -7.99
N ALA A 189 -3.92 15.37 -6.88
CA ALA A 189 -3.99 16.63 -6.14
C ALA A 189 -2.66 16.99 -5.45
N ILE A 190 -1.93 16.02 -4.90
CA ILE A 190 -0.58 16.23 -4.35
C ILE A 190 0.38 16.70 -5.45
N VAL A 191 0.34 16.05 -6.62
CA VAL A 191 1.14 16.44 -7.79
C VAL A 191 0.80 17.87 -8.23
N GLY A 192 -0.50 18.18 -8.35
CA GLY A 192 -0.97 19.53 -8.67
C GLY A 192 -0.49 20.59 -7.67
N MET A 193 -0.46 20.26 -6.38
CA MET A 193 0.07 21.14 -5.34
C MET A 193 1.55 21.46 -5.56
N VAL A 194 2.38 20.47 -5.90
CA VAL A 194 3.80 20.68 -6.21
C VAL A 194 3.96 21.62 -7.41
N PHE A 195 3.21 21.38 -8.50
CA PHE A 195 3.26 22.26 -9.68
C PHE A 195 2.87 23.70 -9.36
N ALA A 196 1.79 23.90 -8.60
CA ALA A 196 1.34 25.24 -8.22
C ALA A 196 2.39 25.99 -7.37
N LEU A 197 3.07 25.27 -6.46
CA LEU A 197 4.12 25.83 -5.63
C LEU A 197 5.36 26.22 -6.43
N LEU A 198 5.77 25.38 -7.40
CA LEU A 198 6.90 25.63 -8.29
C LEU A 198 6.63 26.79 -9.26
N TRP A 199 5.42 26.90 -9.80
CA TRP A 199 5.05 28.01 -10.69
C TRP A 199 5.10 29.36 -9.99
N GLY A 200 4.74 29.39 -8.71
CA GLY A 200 4.85 30.58 -7.87
C GLY A 200 6.30 30.97 -7.50
N LEU A 201 7.28 30.18 -7.91
CA LEU A 201 8.70 30.32 -7.55
C LEU A 201 9.57 30.89 -8.67
N LYS A 202 8.96 31.53 -9.71
CA LYS A 202 9.70 32.16 -10.83
C LYS A 202 10.89 32.97 -10.32
N MET A 203 12.07 32.33 -10.35
CA MET A 203 13.34 32.98 -10.07
C MET A 203 13.55 34.00 -11.19
N LYS A 204 13.85 35.26 -10.82
CA LYS A 204 14.25 36.26 -11.82
C LYS A 204 15.42 35.67 -12.61
N PRO A 205 15.40 35.67 -13.96
CA PRO A 205 16.56 35.29 -14.75
C PRO A 205 17.75 36.09 -14.23
N GLY A 206 18.78 35.39 -13.76
CA GLY A 206 20.00 36.03 -13.28
C GLY A 206 20.53 36.95 -14.36
N ARG A 207 20.54 38.25 -14.08
CA ARG A 207 21.11 39.26 -14.95
C ARG A 207 22.62 39.00 -14.94
N GLN A 208 23.13 38.39 -16.01
CA GLN A 208 24.57 38.29 -16.25
C GLN A 208 25.10 39.72 -16.33
N ALA A 209 26.02 40.06 -15.42
CA ALA A 209 26.78 41.30 -15.43
C ALA A 209 28.12 41.03 -16.12
#